data_AF-A0A441BPW2-F1
#
_entry.id   AF-A0A441BPW2-F1
#
_cell.length_a   1.000
_cell.length_b   1.000
_cell.length_c   1.000
_cell.angle_alpha   90.00
_cell.angle_beta   90.00
_cell.angle_gamma   90.00
#
_symmetry.space_group_name_H-M   'P 1'
#
loop_
_entity.id
_entity.type
_entity.pdbx_description
1 polymer ?
#
loop_
_entity_poly.entity_id
_entity_poly.type
_entity_poly.pdbx_seq_one_letter_code
_entity_poly.pdbx_strand_id
1 'polypeptide(L)'
;SYILWFAEEGRRTYGDVVPSPWADRRILVTKEPVGVIAAITPWNFPSSMLARKLGPALAAGCTAVVKPATQTPYSGLAWGALAEEVG
;
A
#
# COMPACT_ATOMS: atom_id res chain seq x y z
N SER A 1 13.70 -0.21 4.45
CA SER A 1 12.89 -0.33 5.69
C SER A 1 11.40 -0.37 5.41
N TYR A 2 10.79 0.63 4.74
CA TYR A 2 9.33 0.66 4.52
C TYR A 2 8.76 -0.56 3.79
N ILE A 3 9.35 -0.96 2.66
CA ILE A 3 8.84 -2.09 1.86
C ILE A 3 8.87 -3.40 2.66
N LEU A 4 10.00 -3.72 3.29
CA LEU A 4 10.11 -4.92 4.13
C LEU A 4 9.09 -4.91 5.28
N TRP A 5 8.89 -3.77 5.92
CA TRP A 5 7.88 -3.65 6.97
C TRP A 5 6.47 -3.91 6.43
N PHE A 6 6.08 -3.27 5.33
CA PHE A 6 4.74 -3.45 4.76
C PHE A 6 4.52 -4.80 4.10
N ALA A 7 5.56 -5.46 3.57
CA ALA A 7 5.49 -6.84 3.11
C ALA A 7 5.06 -7.79 4.25
N GLU A 8 5.57 -7.53 5.45
CA GLU A 8 5.17 -8.27 6.64
C GLU A 8 3.77 -7.87 7.13
N GLU A 9 3.44 -6.57 7.13
CA GLU A 9 2.11 -6.09 7.55
C GLU A 9 0.99 -6.53 6.61
N GLY A 10 1.24 -6.75 5.32
CA GLY A 10 0.25 -7.27 4.38
C GLY A 10 -0.36 -8.60 4.85
N ARG A 11 0.42 -9.43 5.55
CA ARG A 11 -0.02 -10.70 6.15
C ARG A 11 -0.79 -10.55 7.46
N ARG A 12 -0.87 -9.32 7.99
CA ARG A 12 -1.50 -8.96 9.27
C ARG A 12 -2.73 -8.07 9.09
N THR A 13 -3.34 -8.13 7.92
CA THR A 13 -4.61 -7.45 7.62
C THR A 13 -5.77 -8.20 8.27
N TYR A 14 -5.87 -8.11 9.60
CA TYR A 14 -6.85 -8.84 10.38
C TYR A 14 -8.24 -8.20 10.31
N GLY A 15 -9.24 -9.08 10.28
CA GLY A 15 -10.63 -8.75 10.56
C GLY A 15 -10.98 -9.01 12.02
N ASP A 16 -12.26 -8.83 12.36
CA ASP A 16 -12.78 -9.03 13.71
C ASP A 16 -14.04 -9.91 13.69
N VAL A 17 -14.28 -10.63 14.80
CA VAL A 17 -15.54 -11.32 15.06
C VAL A 17 -16.18 -10.64 16.27
N VAL A 18 -17.32 -9.98 16.06
CA VAL A 18 -17.98 -9.19 17.09
C VAL A 18 -19.12 -9.99 17.73
N PRO A 19 -19.26 -9.99 19.08
CA PRO A 19 -20.39 -10.63 19.73
C PRO A 19 -21.73 -10.12 19.18
N SER A 20 -22.56 -11.05 18.73
CA SER A 20 -23.88 -10.73 18.22
C SER A 20 -24.87 -10.56 19.38
N PRO A 21 -25.72 -9.51 19.39
CA PRO A 21 -26.82 -9.41 20.34
C PRO A 21 -27.99 -10.36 19.99
N TRP A 22 -27.95 -11.01 18.82
CA TRP A 22 -28.95 -11.98 18.36
C TRP A 22 -28.38 -13.40 18.35
N ALA A 23 -29.16 -14.38 18.82
CA ALA A 23 -28.73 -15.76 19.00
C ALA A 23 -28.36 -16.51 17.70
N ASP A 24 -28.90 -16.06 16.56
CA ASP A 24 -28.82 -16.73 15.26
C ASP A 24 -27.93 -16.00 14.24
N ARG A 25 -27.23 -14.93 14.66
CA ARG A 25 -26.41 -14.10 13.77
C ARG A 25 -24.93 -14.11 14.17
N ARG A 26 -24.06 -13.96 13.20
CA ARG A 26 -22.62 -13.70 13.39
C ARG A 26 -22.26 -12.37 12.75
N ILE A 27 -21.47 -11.56 13.45
CA ILE A 27 -20.96 -10.30 12.93
C ILE A 27 -19.48 -10.50 12.61
N LEU A 28 -19.14 -10.44 11.33
CA LEU A 28 -17.78 -10.55 10.81
C LEU A 28 -17.36 -9.20 10.23
N VAL A 29 -16.16 -8.75 10.58
CA VAL A 29 -15.53 -7.59 9.97
C VAL A 29 -14.38 -8.10 9.12
N THR A 30 -14.43 -7.82 7.82
CA THR A 30 -13.32 -8.07 6.89
C THR A 30 -12.67 -6.76 6.46
N LYS A 31 -11.48 -6.85 5.86
CA LYS A 31 -10.74 -5.72 5.32
C LYS A 31 -10.40 -6.04 3.88
N GLU A 32 -10.70 -5.12 2.98
CA GLU A 32 -10.47 -5.27 1.55
C GLU A 32 -9.72 -4.05 1.00
N PRO A 33 -8.93 -4.21 -0.09
CA PRO A 33 -8.30 -3.08 -0.75
C PRO A 33 -9.35 -2.08 -1.24
N VAL A 34 -9.01 -0.79 -1.18
CA VAL A 34 -9.87 0.27 -1.74
C VAL A 34 -9.87 0.27 -3.28
N GLY A 35 -8.84 -0.30 -3.91
CA GLY A 35 -8.69 -0.39 -5.37
C GLY A 35 -7.53 0.43 -5.90
N VAL A 36 -7.76 1.22 -6.95
CA VAL A 36 -6.71 2.03 -7.61
C VAL A 36 -6.45 3.31 -6.81
N ILE A 37 -5.18 3.61 -6.52
CA ILE A 37 -4.76 4.83 -5.82
C ILE A 37 -3.86 5.72 -6.69
N ALA A 38 -3.86 7.02 -6.40
CA ALA A 38 -2.92 7.98 -6.97
C ALA A 38 -1.91 8.44 -5.90
N ALA A 39 -0.62 8.37 -6.21
CA ALA A 39 0.45 8.79 -5.31
C ALA A 39 1.24 9.96 -5.91
N ILE A 40 1.09 11.16 -5.32
CA ILE A 40 1.88 12.35 -5.68
C ILE A 40 2.96 12.54 -4.60
N THR A 41 4.23 12.66 -4.99
CA THR A 41 5.36 12.76 -4.05
C THR A 41 6.24 13.99 -4.28
N PRO A 42 6.75 14.63 -3.21
CA PRO A 42 7.63 15.81 -3.29
C PRO A 42 9.08 15.44 -3.57
N TRP A 43 9.91 16.47 -3.80
CA TRP A 43 11.30 16.32 -4.24
C TRP A 43 12.32 16.06 -3.14
N ASN A 44 12.00 16.37 -1.87
CA ASN A 44 12.97 16.40 -0.77
C ASN A 44 13.44 15.00 -0.33
N PHE A 45 12.59 13.98 -0.47
CA PHE A 45 12.98 12.58 -0.23
C PHE A 45 12.38 11.66 -1.30
N PRO A 46 12.89 11.71 -2.53
CA PRO A 46 12.17 11.21 -3.71
C PRO A 46 11.91 9.70 -3.64
N SER A 47 12.86 8.90 -3.12
CA SER A 47 12.66 7.45 -2.95
C SER A 47 11.84 7.08 -1.71
N SER A 48 12.02 7.77 -0.57
CA SER A 48 11.33 7.37 0.67
C SER A 48 9.86 7.80 0.69
N MET A 49 9.52 8.92 0.06
CA MET A 49 8.12 9.35 -0.11
C MET A 49 7.33 8.36 -0.97
N LEU A 50 7.98 7.78 -1.99
CA LEU A 50 7.41 6.70 -2.80
C LEU A 50 7.22 5.44 -1.96
N ALA A 51 8.28 4.98 -1.28
CA ALA A 51 8.23 3.77 -0.45
C ALA A 51 7.11 3.82 0.61
N ARG A 52 6.89 4.98 1.24
CA ARG A 52 5.84 5.19 2.25
C ARG A 52 4.42 5.12 1.70
N LYS A 53 4.22 5.37 0.40
CA LYS A 53 2.91 5.31 -0.26
C LYS A 53 2.69 3.96 -0.93
N LEU A 54 3.68 3.47 -1.67
CA LEU A 54 3.61 2.22 -2.42
C LEU A 54 3.64 0.99 -1.50
N GLY A 55 4.47 1.00 -0.45
CA GLY A 55 4.55 -0.09 0.52
C GLY A 55 3.16 -0.51 1.07
N PRO A 56 2.42 0.38 1.75
CA PRO A 56 1.10 0.02 2.28
C PRO A 56 0.06 -0.22 1.18
N ALA A 57 0.11 0.50 0.06
CA ALA A 57 -0.86 0.32 -1.02
C ALA A 57 -0.77 -1.08 -1.63
N LEU A 58 0.44 -1.52 -2.00
CA LEU A 58 0.66 -2.85 -2.56
C LEU A 58 0.39 -3.95 -1.53
N ALA A 59 0.83 -3.76 -0.28
CA ALA A 59 0.58 -4.72 0.79
C ALA A 59 -0.92 -4.93 1.09
N ALA A 60 -1.74 -3.89 0.92
CA ALA A 60 -3.20 -3.98 1.07
C ALA A 60 -3.89 -4.63 -0.15
N GLY A 61 -3.19 -4.83 -1.27
CA GLY A 61 -3.76 -5.33 -2.53
C GLY A 61 -4.28 -4.23 -3.47
N CYS A 62 -3.86 -2.98 -3.30
CA CYS A 62 -4.20 -1.87 -4.20
C CYS A 62 -3.23 -1.80 -5.38
N THR A 63 -3.66 -1.18 -6.47
CA THR A 63 -2.78 -0.74 -7.57
C THR A 63 -2.52 0.75 -7.47
N ALA A 64 -1.41 1.24 -8.02
CA ALA A 64 -1.00 2.63 -7.86
C ALA A 64 -0.58 3.29 -9.19
N VAL A 65 -1.04 4.53 -9.41
CA VAL A 65 -0.51 5.46 -10.40
C VAL A 65 0.27 6.55 -9.69
N VAL A 66 1.51 6.80 -10.13
CA VAL A 66 2.47 7.62 -9.37
C VAL A 66 2.90 8.84 -10.17
N LYS A 67 2.88 10.03 -9.54
CA LYS A 67 3.40 11.29 -10.08
C LYS A 67 4.52 11.84 -9.17
N PRO A 68 5.80 11.51 -9.44
CA PRO A 68 6.91 12.10 -8.70
C PRO A 68 7.08 13.59 -9.03
N ALA A 69 7.83 14.30 -8.19
CA ALA A 69 8.21 15.69 -8.46
C ALA A 69 9.09 15.79 -9.72
N THR A 70 8.86 16.81 -10.54
CA THR A 70 9.60 17.03 -11.79
C THR A 70 11.06 17.41 -11.57
N GLN A 71 11.43 17.90 -10.39
CA GLN A 71 12.83 18.19 -10.04
C GLN A 71 13.66 16.93 -9.75
N THR A 72 13.01 15.84 -9.33
CA THR A 72 13.68 14.57 -8.97
C THR A 72 12.95 13.34 -9.54
N PRO A 73 12.70 13.29 -10.86
CA PRO A 73 11.82 12.30 -11.45
C PRO A 73 12.44 10.90 -11.54
N TYR A 74 13.78 10.82 -11.64
CA TYR A 74 14.49 9.57 -11.93
C TYR A 74 14.37 8.53 -10.81
N SER A 75 14.21 8.95 -9.54
CA SER A 75 13.90 7.98 -8.48
C SER A 75 12.58 7.27 -8.75
N GLY A 76 11.54 7.99 -9.20
CA GLY A 76 10.26 7.40 -9.57
C GLY A 76 10.37 6.40 -10.73
N LEU A 77 11.16 6.73 -11.75
CA LEU A 77 11.41 5.81 -12.87
C LEU A 77 12.18 4.57 -12.43
N ALA A 78 13.19 4.72 -11.56
CA ALA A 78 13.92 3.59 -11.00
C ALA A 78 13.02 2.67 -10.17
N TRP A 79 12.07 3.23 -9.41
CA TRP A 79 11.04 2.43 -8.73
C TRP A 79 10.18 1.63 -9.71
N GLY A 80 9.77 2.24 -10.83
CA GLY A 80 9.03 1.54 -11.88
C GLY A 80 9.81 0.36 -12.46
N ALA A 81 11.06 0.59 -12.86
CA ALA A 81 11.92 -0.46 -13.40
C ALA A 81 12.16 -1.60 -12.41
N LEU A 82 12.43 -1.29 -11.14
CA LEU A 82 12.62 -2.30 -10.10
C LEU A 82 11.33 -3.08 -9.79
N ALA A 83 10.17 -2.43 -9.85
CA ALA A 83 8.88 -3.10 -9.68
C ALA A 83 8.62 -4.08 -10.83
N GLU A 84 8.91 -3.70 -12.08
CA GLU A 84 8.82 -4.60 -13.22
C GLU A 84 9.78 -5.80 -13.11
N GLU A 85 10.97 -5.60 -12.55
CA GLU A 85 11.97 -6.66 -12.36
C GLU A 85 11.51 -7.73 -11.35
N VAL A 86 10.79 -7.34 -10.30
CA VAL A 86 10.37 -8.26 -9.22
C VAL A 86 8.97 -8.85 -9.41
N GLY A 87 8.19 -8.36 -10.38
CA GLY A 87 6.80 -8.76 -10.64
C GLY A 87 5.76 -8.10 -9.74
#